data_AF-A0A2G2G1P0-F1
#
_entry.id   AF-A0A2G2G1P0-F1
#
_cell.length_a   1.000
_cell.length_b   1.000
_cell.length_c   1.000
_cell.angle_alpha   90.00
_cell.angle_beta   90.00
_cell.angle_gamma   90.00
#
_symmetry.space_group_name_H-M   'P 1'
#
loop_
_entity.id
_entity.type
_entity.pdbx_description
1 polymer ?
#
loop_
_entity_poly.entity_id
_entity_poly.type
_entity_poly.pdbx_seq_one_letter_code
_entity_poly.pdbx_strand_id
1 'polypeptide(L)'
;MNFELILLAFGVIFLISLVYSYMRDTENSRQIRFLANTMDNFNKQMFELERKVENINLALKKYKPQSSLEDIDKKLEMELASMAEPIAHSLNEVQSAFSHFKVQIESRLEHVEDGMKSMIMPKSLTGLDDQKIISLYKQGMDEETIARELALSKGEVEFALKISKMQ
;
A
#
# COMPACT_ATOMS: atom_id res chain seq x y z
N MET A 1 34.93 14.34 107.87
CA MET A 1 35.23 13.15 107.05
C MET A 1 34.05 12.68 106.18
N ASN A 2 32.85 12.41 106.71
CA ASN A 2 31.73 11.91 105.88
C ASN A 2 31.21 12.93 104.83
N PHE A 3 31.23 14.23 105.16
CA PHE A 3 30.77 15.29 104.25
C PHE A 3 31.71 15.47 103.03
N GLU A 4 33.03 15.38 103.23
CA GLU A 4 34.02 15.46 102.15
C GLU A 4 33.89 14.28 101.17
N LEU A 5 33.59 13.09 101.70
CA LEU A 5 33.38 11.87 100.90
C LEU A 5 32.12 11.95 100.03
N ILE A 6 31.03 12.52 100.56
CA ILE A 6 29.80 12.80 99.81
C ILE A 6 30.05 13.84 98.71
N LEU A 7 30.80 14.90 99.03
CA LEU A 7 31.10 15.96 98.07
C LEU A 7 31.98 15.45 96.91
N LEU A 8 32.96 14.60 97.21
CA LEU A 8 33.76 13.92 96.20
C LEU A 8 32.93 12.97 95.33
N ALA A 9 32.02 12.19 95.93
CA ALA A 9 31.13 11.31 95.18
C ALA A 9 30.19 12.08 94.23
N PHE A 10 29.62 13.21 94.68
CA PHE A 10 28.84 14.10 93.83
C PHE A 10 29.67 14.70 92.69
N GLY A 11 30.92 15.08 92.95
CA GLY A 11 31.83 15.56 91.92
C GLY A 11 32.09 14.53 90.81
N VAL A 12 32.29 13.27 91.18
CA VAL A 12 32.49 12.18 90.22
C VAL A 12 31.22 11.91 89.39
N ILE A 13 30.05 11.87 90.03
CA ILE A 13 28.77 11.66 89.33
C ILE A 13 28.50 12.82 88.35
N PHE A 14 28.78 14.05 88.77
CA PHE A 14 28.63 15.23 87.91
C PHE A 14 29.57 15.17 86.69
N LEU A 15 30.81 14.74 86.89
CA LEU A 15 31.79 14.60 85.82
C LEU A 15 31.37 13.53 84.80
N ILE A 16 30.88 12.38 85.26
CA ILE A 16 30.34 11.32 84.40
C ILE A 16 29.13 11.84 83.60
N SER A 17 28.24 12.59 84.23
CA SER A 17 27.08 13.19 83.56
C SER A 17 27.49 14.17 82.46
N LEU A 18 28.53 14.99 82.68
CA LEU A 18 29.03 15.92 81.67
C LEU A 18 29.62 15.19 80.46
N VAL A 19 30.43 14.14 80.70
CA VAL A 19 31.00 13.33 79.61
C VAL A 19 29.88 12.66 78.80
N TYR A 20 28.89 12.08 79.47
CA TYR A 20 27.74 11.47 78.82
C TYR A 20 26.96 12.49 77.97
N SER A 21 26.69 13.69 78.49
CA SER A 21 26.01 14.76 77.75
C SER A 21 26.80 15.16 76.50
N TYR A 22 28.11 15.32 76.61
CA TYR A 22 28.95 15.71 75.47
C TYR A 22 28.98 14.64 74.37
N MET A 23 29.09 13.35 74.75
CA MET A 23 29.01 12.24 73.81
C MET A 23 27.64 12.17 73.13
N ARG A 24 26.57 12.38 73.89
CA ARG A 24 25.20 12.34 73.36
C ARG A 24 24.89 13.52 72.44
N ASP A 25 25.34 14.72 72.77
CA ASP A 25 25.17 15.90 71.93
C ASP A 25 25.94 15.77 70.61
N THR A 26 27.15 15.21 70.65
CA THR A 26 27.93 14.99 69.42
C THR A 26 27.28 13.95 68.51
N GLU A 27 26.69 12.89 69.07
CA GLU A 27 25.95 11.88 68.31
C GLU A 27 24.67 12.46 67.69
N ASN A 28 23.84 13.16 68.48
CA ASN A 28 22.64 13.85 67.99
C ASN A 28 22.98 14.85 66.89
N SER A 29 24.04 15.64 67.07
CA SER A 29 24.50 16.63 66.10
C SER A 29 24.94 15.98 64.77
N ARG A 30 25.55 14.78 64.82
CA ARG A 30 25.90 14.02 63.61
C ARG A 30 24.66 13.51 62.87
N GLN A 31 23.67 12.99 63.60
CA GLN A 31 22.42 12.52 62.99
C GLN A 31 21.65 13.65 62.31
N ILE A 32 21.57 14.82 62.95
CA ILE A 32 20.93 16.01 62.38
C ILE A 32 21.65 16.47 61.10
N ARG A 33 23.00 16.52 61.12
CA ARG A 33 23.77 16.86 59.90
C ARG A 33 23.56 15.87 58.77
N PHE A 34 23.54 14.57 59.08
CA PHE A 34 23.29 13.53 58.10
C PHE A 34 21.89 13.68 57.50
N LEU A 35 20.86 13.85 58.33
CA LEU A 35 19.48 14.07 57.89
C LEU A 35 19.36 15.33 57.01
N ALA A 36 19.99 16.44 57.40
CA ALA A 36 20.01 17.68 56.62
C ALA A 36 20.65 17.47 55.24
N ASN A 37 21.79 16.76 55.18
CA ASN A 37 22.45 16.45 53.91
C ASN A 37 21.60 15.52 53.03
N THR A 38 20.92 14.54 53.62
CA THR A 38 20.00 13.65 52.91
C THR A 38 18.79 14.42 52.38
N MET A 39 18.21 15.33 53.17
CA MET A 39 17.11 16.19 52.72
C MET A 39 17.54 17.13 51.59
N ASP A 40 18.73 17.73 51.67
CA ASP A 40 19.26 18.57 50.59
C ASP A 40 19.44 17.78 49.28
N ASN A 41 19.99 16.56 49.38
CA ASN A 41 20.16 15.71 48.22
C ASN A 41 18.82 15.21 47.66
N PHE A 42 17.84 14.92 48.53
CA PHE A 42 16.49 14.56 48.14
C PHE A 42 15.78 15.73 47.43
N ASN A 43 15.92 16.94 47.95
CA ASN A 43 15.35 18.14 47.35
C ASN A 43 15.94 18.42 45.96
N LYS A 44 17.26 18.25 45.79
CA LYS A 44 17.92 18.34 44.48
C LYS A 44 17.37 17.33 43.49
N GLN A 45 17.23 16.07 43.90
CA GLN A 45 16.67 15.02 43.05
C GLN A 45 15.20 15.28 42.71
N MET A 46 14.41 15.82 43.65
CA MET A 46 13.03 16.21 43.40
C MET A 46 12.95 17.30 42.34
N PHE A 47 13.77 18.34 42.45
CA PHE A 47 13.83 19.42 41.48
C PHE A 47 14.25 18.91 40.09
N GLU A 48 15.25 18.03 40.01
CA GLU A 48 15.64 17.41 38.75
C GLU A 48 14.53 16.57 38.13
N LEU A 49 13.76 15.84 38.96
CA LEU A 49 12.64 15.04 38.52
C LEU A 49 11.49 15.92 38.01
N GLU A 50 11.11 16.95 38.75
CA GLU A 50 10.12 17.95 38.34
C GLU A 50 10.50 18.56 36.99
N ARG A 51 11.78 18.96 36.83
CA ARG A 51 12.27 19.52 35.58
C ARG A 51 12.23 18.52 34.42
N LYS A 52 12.53 17.23 34.66
CA LYS A 52 12.38 16.18 33.65
C LYS A 52 10.92 15.99 33.26
N VAL A 53 10.00 15.97 34.23
CA VAL A 53 8.56 15.88 33.99
C VAL A 53 8.04 17.09 33.20
N GLU A 54 8.48 18.30 33.53
CA GLU A 54 8.15 19.51 32.79
C GLU A 54 8.67 19.44 31.35
N ASN A 55 9.93 19.05 31.16
CA ASN A 55 10.51 18.88 29.83
C ASN A 55 9.77 17.82 29.00
N ILE A 56 9.38 16.70 29.62
CA ILE A 56 8.54 15.67 28.97
C ILE A 56 7.18 16.26 28.62
N ASN A 57 6.53 17.01 29.51
CA ASN A 57 5.25 17.67 29.23
C ASN A 57 5.36 18.71 28.11
N LEU A 58 6.45 19.48 28.04
CA LEU A 58 6.71 20.43 26.97
C LEU A 58 6.98 19.72 25.64
N ALA A 59 7.77 18.65 25.65
CA ALA A 59 7.97 17.79 24.49
C ALA A 59 6.64 17.18 24.04
N LEU A 60 5.84 16.64 24.96
CA LEU A 60 4.51 16.12 24.67
C LEU A 60 3.57 17.22 24.17
N LYS A 61 3.59 18.46 24.68
CA LYS A 61 2.81 19.57 24.10
C LYS A 61 3.29 19.97 22.70
N LYS A 62 4.57 19.81 22.41
CA LYS A 62 5.15 20.07 21.09
C LYS A 62 4.83 18.96 20.09
N TYR A 63 4.75 17.71 20.56
CA TYR A 63 4.48 16.51 19.74
C TYR A 63 3.02 16.10 19.68
N LYS A 64 2.23 16.44 20.69
CA LYS A 64 0.77 16.32 20.68
C LYS A 64 0.31 17.50 19.83
N PRO A 65 -0.13 17.29 18.58
CA PRO A 65 -0.84 18.34 17.90
C PRO A 65 -2.02 18.65 18.81
N GLN A 66 -2.38 19.93 18.90
CA GLN A 66 -3.66 20.34 19.46
C GLN A 66 -4.80 19.90 18.50
N SER A 67 -4.78 18.64 18.06
CA SER A 67 -5.85 18.00 17.32
C SER A 67 -6.75 17.38 18.38
N SER A 68 -7.86 18.04 18.64
CA SER A 68 -9.02 17.41 19.25
C SER A 68 -9.29 16.09 18.49
N LEU A 69 -9.87 15.08 19.12
CA LEU A 69 -10.29 13.86 18.41
C LEU A 69 -11.14 14.20 17.14
N GLU A 70 -11.86 15.32 17.15
CA GLU A 70 -12.55 15.88 15.97
C GLU A 70 -11.64 16.27 14.80
N ASP A 71 -10.42 16.72 15.05
CA ASP A 71 -9.48 17.10 14.00
C ASP A 71 -8.85 15.87 13.33
N ILE A 72 -8.77 14.74 14.06
CA ILE A 72 -8.36 13.45 13.50
C ILE A 72 -9.46 12.93 12.58
N ASP A 73 -10.72 12.95 13.02
CA ASP A 73 -11.86 12.52 12.20
C ASP A 73 -12.02 13.41 10.96
N LYS A 74 -11.91 14.74 11.10
CA LYS A 74 -11.95 15.66 9.95
C LYS A 74 -10.79 15.47 8.99
N LYS A 75 -9.58 15.23 9.49
CA LYS A 75 -8.42 15.00 8.62
C LYS A 75 -8.55 13.67 7.89
N LEU A 76 -9.09 12.64 8.55
CA LEU A 76 -9.41 11.36 7.93
C LEU A 76 -10.47 11.52 6.83
N GLU A 77 -11.56 12.25 7.09
CA GLU A 77 -12.58 12.54 6.07
C GLU A 77 -11.99 13.31 4.88
N MET A 78 -11.14 14.30 5.14
CA MET A 78 -10.51 15.09 4.08
C MET A 78 -9.51 14.25 3.25
N GLU A 79 -8.76 13.36 3.91
CA GLU A 79 -7.84 12.44 3.24
C GLU A 79 -8.59 11.40 2.40
N LEU A 80 -9.66 10.81 2.95
CA LEU A 80 -10.54 9.89 2.22
C LEU A 80 -11.23 10.57 1.02
N ALA A 81 -11.75 11.79 1.19
CA ALA A 81 -12.33 12.57 0.11
C ALA A 81 -11.30 12.90 -0.97
N SER A 82 -10.07 13.25 -0.57
CA SER A 82 -8.97 13.53 -1.51
C SER A 82 -8.50 12.31 -2.29
N MET A 83 -8.70 11.10 -1.76
CA MET A 83 -8.40 9.83 -2.43
C MET A 83 -9.55 9.32 -3.30
N ALA A 84 -10.80 9.68 -3.00
CA ALA A 84 -11.96 9.21 -3.75
C ALA A 84 -11.94 9.70 -5.21
N GLU A 85 -11.56 10.96 -5.44
CA GLU A 85 -11.48 11.55 -6.78
C GLU A 85 -10.44 10.89 -7.70
N PRO A 86 -9.16 10.71 -7.29
CA PRO A 86 -8.18 10.01 -8.11
C PRO A 86 -8.53 8.53 -8.31
N ILE A 87 -9.14 7.85 -7.33
CA ILE A 87 -9.61 6.46 -7.50
C ILE A 87 -10.73 6.40 -8.56
N ALA A 88 -11.71 7.30 -8.50
CA ALA A 88 -12.78 7.38 -9.49
C ALA A 88 -12.22 7.69 -10.89
N HIS A 89 -11.21 8.56 -10.98
CA HIS A 89 -10.53 8.84 -12.23
C HIS A 89 -9.83 7.60 -12.80
N SER A 90 -9.03 6.89 -11.98
CA SER A 90 -8.37 5.65 -12.40
C SER A 90 -9.37 4.55 -12.81
N LEU A 91 -10.50 4.43 -12.13
CA LEU A 91 -11.56 3.49 -12.51
C LEU A 91 -12.18 3.84 -13.86
N ASN A 92 -12.41 5.13 -14.14
CA ASN A 92 -12.88 5.59 -15.44
C ASN A 92 -11.86 5.34 -16.55
N GLU A 93 -10.56 5.53 -16.29
CA GLU A 93 -9.50 5.20 -17.25
C GLU A 93 -9.47 3.70 -17.56
N VAL A 94 -9.57 2.85 -16.54
CA VAL A 94 -9.65 1.40 -16.71
C VAL A 94 -10.89 1.01 -17.52
N GLN A 95 -12.05 1.60 -17.22
CA GLN A 95 -13.27 1.35 -17.97
C GLN A 95 -13.14 1.75 -19.45
N SER A 96 -12.54 2.91 -19.72
CA SER A 96 -12.26 3.38 -21.08
C SER A 96 -11.33 2.44 -21.82
N ALA A 97 -10.21 2.04 -21.20
CA ALA A 97 -9.26 1.08 -21.76
C ALA A 97 -9.93 -0.26 -22.07
N PHE A 98 -10.81 -0.75 -21.18
CA PHE A 98 -11.55 -1.98 -21.39
C PHE A 98 -12.56 -1.87 -22.54
N SER A 99 -13.23 -0.72 -22.69
CA SER A 99 -14.12 -0.46 -23.82
C SER A 99 -13.35 -0.46 -25.15
N HIS A 100 -12.19 0.20 -25.20
CA HIS A 100 -11.33 0.18 -26.39
C HIS A 100 -10.81 -1.22 -26.71
N PHE A 101 -10.42 -1.98 -25.68
CA PHE A 101 -10.01 -3.37 -25.85
C PHE A 101 -11.15 -4.22 -26.43
N LYS A 102 -12.38 -4.07 -25.92
CA LYS A 102 -13.55 -4.78 -26.46
C LYS A 102 -13.76 -4.48 -27.95
N VAL A 103 -13.75 -3.20 -28.34
CA VAL A 103 -13.91 -2.79 -29.75
C VAL A 103 -12.79 -3.36 -30.62
N GLN A 104 -11.55 -3.36 -30.13
CA GLN A 104 -10.41 -3.92 -30.86
C GLN A 104 -10.54 -5.44 -31.06
N ILE A 105 -11.01 -6.16 -30.04
CA ILE A 105 -11.24 -7.60 -30.13
C ILE A 105 -12.40 -7.91 -31.07
N GLU A 106 -13.50 -7.15 -31.02
CA GLU A 106 -14.62 -7.30 -31.96
C GLU A 106 -14.16 -7.08 -33.40
N SER A 107 -13.40 -6.01 -33.67
CA SER A 107 -12.85 -5.76 -35.01
C SER A 107 -11.91 -6.88 -35.46
N ARG A 108 -11.02 -7.36 -34.59
CA ARG A 108 -10.13 -8.49 -34.93
C ARG A 108 -10.91 -9.77 -35.19
N LEU A 109 -11.96 -10.02 -34.40
CA LEU A 109 -12.84 -11.17 -34.59
C LEU A 109 -13.54 -11.08 -35.95
N GLU A 110 -14.07 -9.92 -36.32
CA GLU A 110 -14.68 -9.69 -37.64
C GLU A 110 -13.69 -9.95 -38.78
N HIS A 111 -12.45 -9.46 -38.68
CA HIS A 111 -11.41 -9.73 -39.69
C HIS A 111 -11.05 -11.22 -39.78
N VAL A 112 -11.04 -11.93 -38.64
CA VAL A 112 -10.79 -13.37 -38.60
C VAL A 112 -11.99 -14.14 -39.18
N GLU A 113 -13.21 -13.72 -38.89
CA GLU A 113 -14.43 -14.30 -39.44
C GLU A 113 -14.50 -14.13 -40.96
N ASP A 114 -14.15 -12.95 -41.49
CA ASP A 114 -14.11 -12.69 -42.92
C ASP A 114 -12.93 -13.41 -43.61
N GLY A 115 -11.79 -13.49 -42.93
CA GLY A 115 -10.66 -14.34 -43.35
C GLY A 115 -11.03 -15.82 -43.39
N MET A 116 -11.81 -16.31 -42.43
CA MET A 116 -12.32 -17.68 -42.42
C MET A 116 -13.39 -17.90 -43.51
N LYS A 117 -14.34 -16.98 -43.69
CA LYS A 117 -15.35 -17.08 -44.76
C LYS A 117 -14.69 -17.16 -46.14
N SER A 118 -13.67 -16.34 -46.39
CA SER A 118 -12.91 -16.36 -47.65
C SER A 118 -12.01 -17.60 -47.80
N MET A 119 -11.56 -18.21 -46.70
CA MET A 119 -10.78 -19.46 -46.76
C MET A 119 -11.65 -20.72 -46.88
N ILE A 120 -12.89 -20.67 -46.34
CA ILE A 120 -13.85 -21.78 -46.40
C ILE A 120 -14.66 -21.76 -47.71
N MET A 121 -14.84 -20.59 -48.35
CA MET A 121 -15.39 -20.52 -49.71
C MET A 121 -14.32 -20.96 -50.72
N PRO A 122 -14.44 -22.13 -51.37
CA PRO A 122 -13.51 -22.53 -52.41
C PRO A 122 -13.58 -21.49 -53.54
N LYS A 123 -12.41 -21.09 -54.06
CA LYS A 123 -12.25 -20.13 -55.17
C LYS A 123 -13.06 -20.49 -56.43
N SER A 124 -13.60 -21.71 -56.50
CA SER A 124 -14.52 -22.18 -57.53
C SER A 124 -15.94 -21.61 -57.46
N LEU A 125 -16.31 -20.82 -56.44
CA LEU A 125 -17.64 -20.17 -56.34
C LEU A 125 -17.64 -18.68 -56.72
N THR A 126 -16.48 -18.10 -57.03
CA THR A 126 -16.41 -16.80 -57.69
C THR A 126 -16.83 -17.01 -59.14
N GLY A 127 -18.14 -16.98 -59.41
CA GLY A 127 -18.77 -17.24 -60.73
C GLY A 127 -18.31 -16.32 -61.89
N LEU A 128 -17.27 -15.51 -61.67
CA LEU A 128 -16.52 -14.79 -62.69
C LEU A 128 -15.80 -15.77 -63.63
N ASP A 129 -15.23 -16.85 -63.09
CA ASP A 129 -14.53 -17.86 -63.91
C ASP A 129 -15.53 -18.80 -64.60
N ASP A 130 -16.67 -19.11 -63.98
CA ASP A 130 -17.72 -19.96 -64.57
C ASP A 130 -18.33 -19.34 -65.84
N GLN A 131 -18.63 -18.04 -65.85
CA GLN A 131 -19.12 -17.36 -67.05
C GLN A 131 -18.10 -17.35 -68.18
N LYS A 132 -16.81 -17.27 -67.83
CA LYS A 132 -15.72 -17.32 -68.81
C LYS A 132 -15.56 -18.73 -69.37
N ILE A 133 -15.65 -19.76 -68.54
CA ILE A 133 -15.69 -21.18 -68.97
C ILE A 133 -16.85 -21.41 -69.96
N ILE A 134 -18.05 -20.95 -69.64
CA ILE A 134 -19.24 -21.14 -70.49
C ILE A 134 -19.10 -20.41 -71.84
N SER A 135 -18.53 -19.21 -71.85
CA SER A 135 -18.35 -18.45 -73.09
C SER A 135 -17.28 -19.06 -74.00
N LEU A 136 -16.17 -19.54 -73.45
CA LEU A 136 -15.12 -20.24 -74.20
C LEU A 136 -15.62 -21.59 -74.73
N TYR A 137 -16.46 -22.31 -73.97
CA TYR A 137 -17.09 -23.55 -74.43
C TYR A 137 -18.10 -23.30 -75.56
N LYS A 138 -18.91 -22.23 -75.47
CA LYS A 138 -19.83 -21.81 -76.56
C LYS A 138 -19.10 -21.39 -77.84
N GLN A 139 -17.84 -20.96 -77.74
CA GLN A 139 -16.96 -20.67 -78.88
C GLN A 139 -16.37 -21.94 -79.53
N GLY A 140 -16.70 -23.13 -79.01
CA GLY A 140 -16.30 -24.42 -79.59
C GLY A 140 -14.94 -24.94 -79.11
N MET A 141 -14.38 -24.39 -78.04
CA MET A 141 -13.12 -24.86 -77.47
C MET A 141 -13.31 -26.09 -76.59
N ASP A 142 -12.35 -27.01 -76.67
CA ASP A 142 -12.35 -28.25 -75.91
C ASP A 142 -12.06 -28.01 -74.41
N GLU A 143 -12.64 -28.86 -73.57
CA GLU A 143 -12.61 -28.75 -72.11
C GLU A 143 -11.17 -28.79 -71.57
N GLU A 144 -10.26 -29.54 -72.21
CA GLU A 144 -8.83 -29.58 -71.84
C GLU A 144 -8.06 -28.33 -72.23
N THR A 145 -8.55 -27.59 -73.23
CA THR A 145 -7.93 -26.33 -73.67
C THR A 145 -8.36 -25.19 -72.74
N ILE A 146 -9.65 -25.15 -72.37
CA ILE A 146 -10.19 -24.21 -71.39
C ILE A 146 -9.53 -24.39 -70.03
N ALA A 147 -9.33 -25.64 -69.59
CA ALA A 147 -8.65 -25.95 -68.33
C ALA A 147 -7.20 -25.42 -68.31
N ARG A 148 -6.45 -25.59 -69.41
CA ARG A 148 -5.08 -25.08 -69.53
C ARG A 148 -5.01 -23.56 -69.63
N GLU A 149 -5.95 -22.94 -70.32
CA GLU A 149 -5.97 -21.49 -70.53
C GLU A 149 -6.40 -20.70 -69.30
N LEU A 150 -7.31 -21.26 -68.50
CA LEU A 150 -7.74 -20.68 -67.23
C LEU A 150 -6.94 -21.17 -66.02
N ALA A 151 -5.95 -22.05 -66.24
CA ALA A 151 -5.15 -22.70 -65.19
C ALA A 151 -6.02 -23.41 -64.12
N LEU A 152 -7.14 -24.00 -64.55
CA LEU A 152 -8.08 -24.77 -63.74
C LEU A 152 -7.91 -26.27 -64.03
N SER A 153 -8.35 -27.12 -63.11
CA SER A 153 -8.35 -28.56 -63.36
C SER A 153 -9.48 -28.94 -64.33
N LYS A 154 -9.27 -30.00 -65.13
CA LYS A 154 -10.30 -30.52 -66.06
C LYS A 154 -11.63 -30.81 -65.34
N GLY A 155 -11.56 -31.35 -64.11
CA GLY A 155 -12.73 -31.64 -63.29
C GLY A 155 -13.51 -30.40 -62.84
N GLU A 156 -12.84 -29.27 -62.61
CA GLU A 156 -13.50 -27.99 -62.28
C GLU A 156 -14.26 -27.42 -63.48
N VAL A 157 -13.68 -27.53 -64.68
CA VAL A 157 -14.30 -27.09 -65.94
C VAL A 157 -15.53 -27.93 -66.28
N GLU A 158 -15.43 -29.26 -66.18
CA GLU A 158 -16.56 -30.18 -66.38
C GLU A 158 -17.69 -29.92 -65.37
N PHE A 159 -17.34 -29.66 -64.11
CA PHE A 159 -18.29 -29.35 -63.06
C PHE A 159 -19.03 -28.04 -63.33
N ALA A 160 -18.31 -26.96 -63.67
CA ALA A 160 -18.89 -25.66 -64.00
C ALA A 160 -19.87 -25.74 -65.19
N LEU A 161 -19.50 -26.46 -66.25
CA LEU A 161 -20.37 -26.67 -67.42
C LEU A 161 -21.62 -27.49 -67.08
N LYS A 162 -21.49 -28.47 -66.17
CA LYS A 162 -22.60 -29.33 -65.77
C LYS A 162 -23.59 -28.61 -64.85
N ILE A 163 -23.11 -27.77 -63.94
CA ILE A 163 -23.95 -26.91 -63.09
C ILE A 163 -24.68 -25.86 -63.95
N SER A 164 -24.00 -25.25 -64.93
CA SER A 164 -24.63 -24.31 -65.86
C SER A 164 -25.76 -24.91 -66.70
N LYS A 165 -25.75 -26.22 -66.97
CA LYS A 165 -26.85 -26.91 -67.68
C LYS A 165 -28.01 -27.30 -66.76
N MET A 166 -27.82 -27.23 -65.44
CA MET A 166 -28.83 -27.54 -64.43
C MET A 166 -29.53 -26.30 -63.86
N GLN A 167 -29.02 -25.10 -64.13
CA GLN A 167 -29.74 -23.83 -64.00
C GLN A 167 -30.57 -23.55 -65.25
#